data_AF-A0A009Z719-F1
#
_entry.id   AF-A0A009Z719-F1
#
_cell.length_a   1.000
_cell.length_b   1.000
_cell.length_c   1.000
_cell.angle_alpha   90.00
_cell.angle_beta   90.00
_cell.angle_gamma   90.00
#
_symmetry.space_group_name_H-M   'P 1'
#
loop_
_entity.id
_entity.type
_entity.pdbx_description
1 polymer ?
#
loop_
_entity_poly.entity_id
_entity_poly.type
_entity_poly.pdbx_seq_one_letter_code
_entity_poly.pdbx_strand_id
1 'polypeptide(L)'
;MYITLITLFLILGIFLYLNKKRKSFLKKTYAEKFVNDLEALNYFKYTSQLDYLNVKKYFIENFDPQGELCTQWDEKKGFSKDYRYYLCDGENIFEQGGITELLKELMPAFSKMNFYCNVKNNFEVWDEKNEWLNHRITINEVEYIIFYNFKGYGWGEAPYKIAQILNNELEKQNIDERCYLINGGNDGRLALLTHDQYQLIYKTYTDKKWKPLQINEWAKEFDVTI
;
A
#
# COMPACT_ATOMS: atom_id res chain seq x y z
N MET A 1 -35.37 36.18 31.22
CA MET A 1 -34.10 36.22 30.45
C MET A 1 -33.20 35.00 30.72
N TYR A 2 -33.04 34.53 31.96
CA TYR A 2 -32.20 33.35 32.26
C TYR A 2 -32.78 32.01 31.75
N ILE A 3 -34.10 31.79 31.86
CA ILE A 3 -34.75 30.53 31.43
C ILE A 3 -34.63 30.34 29.90
N THR A 4 -34.76 31.43 29.14
CA THR A 4 -34.62 31.43 27.67
C THR A 4 -33.20 31.18 27.19
N LEU A 5 -32.19 31.56 27.99
CA LEU A 5 -30.78 31.31 27.65
C LEU A 5 -30.43 29.82 27.87
N ILE A 6 -30.90 29.24 28.98
CA ILE A 6 -30.66 27.82 29.33
C ILE A 6 -31.31 26.89 28.29
N THR A 7 -32.53 27.18 27.86
CA THR A 7 -33.19 26.39 26.81
C THR A 7 -32.47 26.47 25.47
N LEU A 8 -31.91 27.62 25.10
CA LEU A 8 -31.12 27.77 23.88
C LEU A 8 -29.84 26.90 23.90
N PHE A 9 -29.11 26.88 25.03
CA PHE A 9 -27.93 26.02 25.19
C PHE A 9 -28.28 24.53 25.15
N LEU A 10 -29.40 24.13 25.76
CA LEU A 10 -29.90 22.75 25.69
C LEU A 10 -30.25 22.33 24.26
N ILE A 11 -30.95 23.18 23.51
CA ILE A 11 -31.31 22.91 22.10
C ILE A 11 -30.04 22.81 21.25
N LEU A 12 -29.08 23.72 21.43
CA LEU A 12 -27.80 23.67 20.72
C LEU A 12 -27.01 22.39 21.06
N GLY A 13 -26.97 22.00 22.33
CA GLY A 13 -26.32 20.76 22.78
C GLY A 13 -26.96 19.51 22.17
N ILE A 14 -28.29 19.43 22.16
CA ILE A 14 -29.04 18.34 21.51
C ILE A 14 -28.77 18.32 20.01
N PHE A 15 -28.82 19.48 19.34
CA PHE A 15 -28.54 19.59 17.90
C PHE A 15 -27.13 19.11 17.56
N LEU A 16 -26.11 19.55 18.30
CA LEU A 16 -24.73 19.12 18.12
C LEU A 16 -24.57 17.60 18.34
N TYR A 17 -25.20 17.05 19.38
CA TYR A 17 -25.19 15.62 19.66
C TYR A 17 -25.84 14.79 18.54
N LEU A 18 -27.03 15.18 18.08
CA LEU A 18 -27.73 14.51 16.99
C LEU A 18 -26.93 14.60 15.68
N ASN A 19 -26.33 15.75 15.39
CA ASN A 19 -25.50 15.91 14.19
C ASN A 19 -24.24 15.04 14.27
N LYS A 20 -23.58 14.92 15.43
CA LYS A 20 -22.45 14.00 15.65
C LYS A 20 -22.87 12.54 15.43
N LYS A 21 -24.00 12.12 16.01
CA LYS A 21 -24.55 10.75 15.80
C LYS A 21 -24.86 10.48 14.33
N ARG A 22 -25.51 11.42 13.64
CA ARG A 22 -25.81 11.30 12.20
C ARG A 22 -24.54 11.16 11.37
N LYS A 23 -23.52 12.00 11.62
CA LYS A 23 -22.21 11.90 10.93
C LYS A 23 -21.55 10.55 11.16
N SER A 24 -21.56 10.06 12.40
CA SER A 24 -21.02 8.74 12.75
C SER A 24 -21.77 7.60 12.06
N PHE A 25 -23.10 7.66 12.01
CA PHE A 25 -23.93 6.68 11.30
C PHE A 25 -23.61 6.67 9.79
N LEU A 26 -23.59 7.84 9.14
CA LEU A 26 -23.26 7.97 7.72
C LEU A 26 -21.86 7.44 7.41
N LYS A 27 -20.86 7.76 8.26
CA LYS A 27 -19.49 7.23 8.12
C LYS A 27 -19.49 5.70 8.15
N LYS A 28 -20.20 5.09 9.11
CA LYS A 28 -20.31 3.63 9.23
C LYS A 28 -20.98 3.00 8.00
N THR A 29 -22.10 3.56 7.53
CA THR A 29 -22.79 3.04 6.33
C THR A 29 -21.91 3.11 5.08
N TYR A 30 -21.15 4.19 4.92
CA TYR A 30 -20.22 4.32 3.79
C TYR A 30 -19.07 3.31 3.89
N ALA A 31 -18.51 3.11 5.09
CA ALA A 31 -17.48 2.11 5.35
C ALA A 31 -17.98 0.68 5.07
N GLU A 32 -19.19 0.33 5.52
CA GLU A 32 -19.83 -0.96 5.23
C GLU A 32 -20.02 -1.16 3.72
N LYS A 33 -20.47 -0.13 3.00
CA LYS A 33 -20.60 -0.19 1.54
C LYS A 33 -19.24 -0.43 0.88
N PHE A 34 -18.21 0.33 1.26
CA PHE A 34 -16.85 0.17 0.71
C PHE A 34 -16.32 -1.26 0.91
N VAL A 35 -16.48 -1.83 2.12
CA VAL A 35 -16.04 -3.20 2.42
C VAL A 35 -16.83 -4.24 1.63
N ASN A 36 -18.13 -4.05 1.43
CA ASN A 36 -18.94 -4.95 0.60
C ASN A 36 -18.56 -4.86 -0.88
N ASP A 37 -18.26 -3.65 -1.39
CA ASP A 37 -17.76 -3.47 -2.75
C ASP A 37 -16.38 -4.15 -2.92
N LEU A 38 -15.48 -4.03 -1.96
CA LEU A 38 -14.19 -4.75 -1.95
C LEU A 38 -14.38 -6.28 -1.93
N GLU A 39 -15.31 -6.78 -1.12
CA GLU A 39 -15.65 -8.20 -1.06
C GLU A 39 -16.17 -8.71 -2.40
N ALA A 40 -17.04 -7.95 -3.07
CA ALA A 40 -17.54 -8.28 -4.40
C ALA A 40 -16.42 -8.35 -5.46
N LEU A 41 -15.34 -7.59 -5.27
CA LEU A 41 -14.13 -7.61 -6.09
C LEU A 41 -13.09 -8.66 -5.63
N ASN A 42 -13.49 -9.60 -4.76
CA ASN A 42 -12.63 -10.66 -4.21
C ASN A 42 -11.37 -10.11 -3.52
N TYR A 43 -11.43 -8.91 -2.93
CA TYR A 43 -10.28 -8.33 -2.22
C TYR A 43 -9.78 -9.28 -1.12
N PHE A 44 -10.69 -9.82 -0.31
CA PHE A 44 -10.35 -10.70 0.83
C PHE A 44 -10.06 -12.16 0.45
N LYS A 45 -9.88 -12.50 -0.84
CA LYS A 45 -9.63 -13.90 -1.29
C LYS A 45 -8.38 -14.54 -0.68
N TYR A 46 -7.44 -13.72 -0.22
CA TYR A 46 -6.18 -14.15 0.36
C TYR A 46 -6.16 -14.18 1.88
N THR A 47 -7.16 -13.54 2.51
CA THR A 47 -7.34 -13.54 3.96
C THR A 47 -7.68 -14.95 4.45
N SER A 48 -7.10 -15.34 5.59
CA SER A 48 -7.44 -16.64 6.21
C SER A 48 -8.91 -16.67 6.64
N GLN A 49 -9.52 -17.86 6.63
CA GLN A 49 -10.92 -18.01 7.09
C GLN A 49 -11.11 -17.58 8.56
N LEU A 50 -10.08 -17.78 9.39
CA LEU A 50 -10.08 -17.39 10.81
C LEU A 50 -10.03 -15.86 10.99
N ASP A 51 -9.33 -15.16 10.09
CA ASP A 51 -9.17 -13.70 10.17
C ASP A 51 -10.25 -12.95 9.39
N TYR A 52 -10.96 -13.61 8.46
CA TYR A 52 -11.88 -12.99 7.50
C TYR A 52 -12.85 -11.97 8.11
N LEU A 53 -13.62 -12.38 9.12
CA LEU A 53 -14.61 -11.51 9.77
C LEU A 53 -13.95 -10.37 10.55
N ASN A 54 -12.79 -10.64 11.17
CA ASN A 54 -12.06 -9.65 11.95
C ASN A 54 -11.43 -8.58 11.05
N VAL A 55 -10.85 -8.98 9.91
CA VAL A 55 -10.29 -8.06 8.92
C VAL A 55 -11.37 -7.16 8.36
N LYS A 56 -12.53 -7.70 7.94
CA LYS A 56 -13.66 -6.88 7.46
C LYS A 56 -14.15 -5.90 8.52
N LYS A 57 -14.31 -6.36 9.77
CA LYS A 57 -14.69 -5.50 10.88
C LYS A 57 -13.68 -4.38 11.10
N TYR A 58 -12.39 -4.70 11.05
CA TYR A 58 -11.31 -3.72 11.19
C TYR A 58 -11.38 -2.65 10.10
N PHE A 59 -11.61 -3.01 8.84
CA PHE A 59 -11.79 -2.06 7.75
C PHE A 59 -12.95 -1.10 8.03
N ILE A 60 -14.09 -1.59 8.53
CA ILE A 60 -15.26 -0.75 8.84
C ILE A 60 -14.96 0.22 9.99
N GLU A 61 -14.33 -0.27 11.05
CA GLU A 61 -14.06 0.52 12.27
C GLU A 61 -12.99 1.59 12.05
N ASN A 62 -11.99 1.30 11.21
CA ASN A 62 -10.85 2.17 10.94
C ASN A 62 -10.94 2.88 9.59
N PHE A 63 -12.11 2.83 8.93
CA PHE A 63 -12.30 3.50 7.65
C PHE A 63 -12.07 5.01 7.79
N ASP A 64 -11.10 5.54 7.05
CA ASP A 64 -10.85 6.97 6.92
C ASP A 64 -10.37 7.29 5.50
N PRO A 65 -11.19 7.89 4.63
CA PRO A 65 -10.80 8.17 3.25
C PRO A 65 -9.74 9.27 3.13
N GLN A 66 -9.42 9.98 4.22
CA GLN A 66 -8.31 10.94 4.28
C GLN A 66 -7.03 10.34 4.88
N GLY A 67 -7.08 9.09 5.37
CA GLY A 67 -5.96 8.42 5.99
C GLY A 67 -5.30 7.37 5.09
N GLU A 68 -4.40 6.59 5.68
CA GLU A 68 -3.80 5.40 5.08
C GLU A 68 -4.86 4.34 4.76
N LEU A 69 -4.66 3.59 3.67
CA LEU A 69 -5.51 2.46 3.33
C LEU A 69 -5.65 1.54 4.55
N CYS A 70 -6.88 1.31 5.00
CA CYS A 70 -7.10 0.54 6.20
C CYS A 70 -6.73 -0.92 5.93
N THR A 71 -5.80 -1.46 6.73
CA THR A 71 -5.44 -2.87 6.71
C THR A 71 -5.15 -3.35 8.13
N GLN A 72 -5.45 -4.62 8.42
CA GLN A 72 -5.14 -5.19 9.72
C GLN A 72 -3.76 -5.84 9.67
N TRP A 73 -2.81 -5.27 10.42
CA TRP A 73 -1.45 -5.81 10.52
C TRP A 73 -1.41 -7.15 11.26
N ASP A 74 -0.55 -8.06 10.80
CA ASP A 74 -0.15 -9.26 11.54
C ASP A 74 1.21 -9.00 12.19
N GLU A 75 1.20 -8.57 13.46
CA GLU A 75 2.40 -8.23 14.24
C GLU A 75 3.45 -9.35 14.26
N LYS A 76 3.04 -10.62 14.12
CA LYS A 76 3.96 -11.76 14.12
C LYS A 76 4.66 -11.94 12.79
N LYS A 77 4.01 -11.53 11.69
CA LYS A 77 4.54 -11.73 10.34
C LYS A 77 5.17 -10.47 9.75
N GLY A 78 4.83 -9.29 10.27
CA GLY A 78 5.33 -8.02 9.75
C GLY A 78 4.66 -7.61 8.44
N PHE A 79 3.44 -8.09 8.16
CA PHE A 79 2.64 -7.65 7.02
C PHE A 79 1.14 -7.82 7.28
N SER A 80 0.31 -7.28 6.39
CA SER A 80 -1.15 -7.34 6.50
C SER A 80 -1.73 -8.75 6.47
N LYS A 81 -2.80 -8.97 7.25
CA LYS A 81 -3.54 -10.24 7.28
C LYS A 81 -4.30 -10.58 5.98
N ASP A 82 -4.51 -9.57 5.13
CA ASP A 82 -5.11 -9.74 3.81
C ASP A 82 -4.07 -10.08 2.71
N TYR A 83 -2.77 -10.06 3.05
CA TYR A 83 -1.65 -10.32 2.13
C TYR A 83 -1.61 -9.38 0.93
N ARG A 84 -2.10 -8.14 1.10
CA ARG A 84 -2.13 -7.13 0.03
C ARG A 84 -1.35 -5.88 0.32
N TYR A 85 -0.92 -5.68 1.56
CA TYR A 85 -0.28 -4.44 2.03
C TYR A 85 1.00 -4.70 2.80
N TYR A 86 2.08 -4.04 2.39
CA TYR A 86 3.45 -4.28 2.85
C TYR A 86 4.19 -2.98 3.11
N LEU A 87 5.18 -3.04 4.02
CA LEU A 87 6.18 -1.98 4.12
C LEU A 87 7.00 -1.97 2.83
N CYS A 88 7.33 -0.77 2.37
CA CYS A 88 8.21 -0.56 1.22
C CYS A 88 8.97 0.74 1.47
N ASP A 89 9.63 0.77 2.63
CA ASP A 89 10.35 1.93 3.13
C ASP A 89 11.56 2.24 2.24
N GLY A 90 11.61 3.45 1.68
CA GLY A 90 12.58 3.80 0.65
C GLY A 90 14.03 3.67 1.09
N GLU A 91 14.32 4.00 2.35
CA GLU A 91 15.64 3.84 2.96
C GLU A 91 16.00 2.36 3.02
N ASN A 92 15.14 1.54 3.63
CA ASN A 92 15.38 0.12 3.75
C ASN A 92 15.49 -0.59 2.39
N ILE A 93 14.69 -0.19 1.40
CA ILE A 93 14.74 -0.80 0.06
C ILE A 93 16.04 -0.43 -0.67
N PHE A 94 16.54 0.79 -0.48
CA PHE A 94 17.78 1.25 -1.10
C PHE A 94 19.03 0.63 -0.47
N GLU A 95 19.02 0.40 0.84
CA GLU A 95 20.16 -0.16 1.56
C GLU A 95 20.51 -1.59 1.12
N GLN A 96 21.74 -2.00 1.46
CA GLN A 96 22.32 -3.27 1.02
C GLN A 96 21.43 -4.46 1.36
N GLY A 97 20.99 -5.18 0.32
CA GLY A 97 20.11 -6.34 0.46
C GLY A 97 18.61 -6.02 0.61
N GLY A 98 18.22 -4.76 0.77
CA GLY A 98 16.84 -4.31 0.99
C GLY A 98 15.83 -4.84 -0.02
N ILE A 99 16.16 -4.78 -1.31
CA ILE A 99 15.33 -5.36 -2.38
C ILE A 99 15.11 -6.87 -2.19
N THR A 100 16.15 -7.61 -1.81
CA THR A 100 16.02 -9.06 -1.61
C THR A 100 15.21 -9.40 -0.36
N GLU A 101 15.23 -8.55 0.66
CA GLU A 101 14.41 -8.69 1.86
C GLU A 101 12.94 -8.42 1.56
N LEU A 102 12.63 -7.33 0.86
CA LEU A 102 11.27 -7.06 0.38
C LEU A 102 10.72 -8.23 -0.44
N LEU A 103 11.50 -8.79 -1.37
CA LEU A 103 11.07 -9.94 -2.16
C LEU A 103 10.76 -11.16 -1.28
N LYS A 104 11.52 -11.39 -0.20
CA LYS A 104 11.23 -12.45 0.78
C LYS A 104 9.93 -12.18 1.54
N GLU A 105 9.71 -10.93 1.97
CA GLU A 105 8.47 -10.53 2.65
C GLU A 105 7.23 -10.71 1.78
N LEU A 106 7.36 -10.50 0.47
CA LEU A 106 6.27 -10.67 -0.50
C LEU A 106 6.00 -12.13 -0.87
N MET A 107 6.92 -13.08 -0.59
CA MET A 107 6.77 -14.50 -0.95
C MET A 107 5.43 -15.13 -0.52
N PRO A 108 4.87 -14.86 0.67
CA PRO A 108 3.58 -15.39 1.07
C PRO A 108 2.42 -14.91 0.19
N ALA A 109 2.44 -13.65 -0.27
CA ALA A 109 1.46 -13.16 -1.25
C ALA A 109 1.69 -13.78 -2.62
N PHE A 110 2.95 -13.88 -3.07
CA PHE A 110 3.30 -14.49 -4.34
C PHE A 110 2.78 -15.93 -4.45
N SER A 111 2.95 -16.72 -3.38
CA SER A 111 2.41 -18.08 -3.31
C SER A 111 0.89 -18.11 -3.46
N LYS A 112 0.16 -17.19 -2.82
CA LYS A 112 -1.31 -17.09 -2.93
C LYS A 112 -1.78 -16.62 -4.31
N MET A 113 -0.97 -15.81 -4.99
CA MET A 113 -1.21 -15.33 -6.35
C MET A 113 -0.80 -16.36 -7.41
N ASN A 114 -0.17 -17.47 -7.02
CA ASN A 114 0.53 -18.38 -7.93
C ASN A 114 1.57 -17.65 -8.81
N PHE A 115 2.18 -16.59 -8.28
CA PHE A 115 3.25 -15.86 -8.93
C PHE A 115 4.58 -16.59 -8.69
N TYR A 116 5.21 -17.02 -9.79
CA TYR A 116 6.55 -17.58 -9.75
C TYR A 116 7.57 -16.44 -9.75
N CYS A 117 8.32 -16.26 -8.67
CA CYS A 117 9.36 -15.24 -8.56
C CYS A 117 10.67 -15.89 -8.10
N ASN A 118 11.53 -16.24 -9.04
CA ASN A 118 12.83 -16.85 -8.76
C ASN A 118 13.96 -15.85 -8.92
N VAL A 119 14.56 -15.44 -7.80
CA VAL A 119 15.75 -14.58 -7.77
C VAL A 119 16.99 -15.45 -7.91
N LYS A 120 17.72 -15.29 -9.02
CA LYS A 120 18.94 -16.08 -9.29
C LYS A 120 20.22 -15.37 -8.88
N ASN A 121 20.34 -14.11 -9.25
CA ASN A 121 21.51 -13.29 -9.02
C ASN A 121 21.08 -11.95 -8.45
N ASN A 122 21.85 -11.43 -7.51
CA ASN A 122 21.77 -10.07 -7.03
C ASN A 122 23.20 -9.50 -7.01
N PHE A 123 23.46 -8.49 -7.82
CA PHE A 123 24.75 -7.81 -7.89
C PHE A 123 24.55 -6.37 -7.44
N GLU A 124 25.15 -6.02 -6.32
CA GLU A 124 25.06 -4.70 -5.71
C GLU A 124 26.47 -4.27 -5.33
N VAL A 125 27.01 -3.28 -6.06
CA VAL A 125 28.41 -2.86 -5.91
C VAL A 125 28.52 -1.35 -5.88
N TRP A 126 29.09 -0.86 -4.79
CA TRP A 126 29.53 0.51 -4.62
C TRP A 126 30.94 0.69 -5.22
N ASP A 127 31.11 1.74 -6.02
CA ASP A 127 32.41 2.16 -6.53
C ASP A 127 32.95 3.31 -5.69
N GLU A 128 33.94 3.00 -4.84
CA GLU A 128 34.56 3.98 -3.95
C GLU A 128 35.25 5.14 -4.69
N LYS A 129 35.71 4.93 -5.93
CA LYS A 129 36.45 5.95 -6.68
C LYS A 129 35.49 6.96 -7.30
N ASN A 130 34.39 6.48 -7.86
CA ASN A 130 33.43 7.32 -8.58
C ASN A 130 32.24 7.76 -7.73
N GLU A 131 32.10 7.17 -6.53
CA GLU A 131 31.01 7.36 -5.57
C GLU A 131 29.65 7.10 -6.22
N TRP A 132 29.47 5.90 -6.77
CA TRP A 132 28.22 5.47 -7.36
C TRP A 132 27.84 4.03 -7.01
N LEU A 133 26.55 3.73 -7.15
CA LEU A 133 25.99 2.40 -6.98
C LEU A 133 25.65 1.79 -8.35
N ASN A 134 26.05 0.53 -8.53
CA ASN A 134 25.58 -0.33 -9.62
C ASN A 134 24.82 -1.51 -9.02
N HIS A 135 23.55 -1.67 -9.40
CA HIS A 135 22.68 -2.72 -8.88
C HIS A 135 21.92 -3.40 -10.01
N ARG A 136 22.07 -4.72 -10.11
CA ARG A 136 21.34 -5.59 -11.03
C ARG A 136 20.77 -6.80 -10.30
N ILE A 137 19.60 -7.25 -10.73
CA ILE A 137 18.94 -8.45 -10.21
C ILE A 137 18.44 -9.32 -11.35
N THR A 138 18.55 -10.63 -11.23
CA THR A 138 17.96 -11.58 -12.17
C THR A 138 16.72 -12.22 -11.57
N ILE A 139 15.56 -11.98 -12.16
CA ILE A 139 14.28 -12.60 -11.79
C ILE A 139 13.73 -13.38 -12.98
N ASN A 140 13.39 -14.66 -12.79
CA ASN A 140 12.79 -15.52 -13.82
C ASN A 140 13.55 -15.50 -15.16
N GLU A 141 14.87 -15.63 -15.11
CA GLU A 141 15.81 -15.56 -16.26
C GLU A 141 16.04 -14.17 -16.87
N VAL A 142 15.39 -13.12 -16.39
CA VAL A 142 15.55 -11.76 -16.92
C VAL A 142 16.44 -10.95 -15.98
N GLU A 143 17.56 -10.44 -16.50
CA GLU A 143 18.38 -9.45 -15.79
C GLU A 143 17.74 -8.07 -15.90
N TYR A 144 17.56 -7.44 -14.75
CA TYR A 144 17.07 -6.09 -14.60
C TYR A 144 18.15 -5.19 -14.02
N ILE A 145 18.26 -3.99 -14.56
CA ILE A 145 19.11 -2.93 -14.03
C ILE A 145 18.26 -2.06 -13.11
N ILE A 146 18.61 -2.04 -11.83
CA ILE A 146 17.98 -1.19 -10.83
C ILE A 146 18.74 0.14 -10.80
N PHE A 147 20.06 0.06 -10.66
CA PHE A 147 20.95 1.21 -10.66
C PHE A 147 22.12 1.00 -11.62
N TYR A 148 22.42 2.05 -12.39
CA TYR A 148 23.62 2.12 -13.22
C TYR A 148 24.31 3.45 -12.95
N ASN A 149 25.52 3.39 -12.39
CA ASN A 149 26.30 4.58 -12.04
C ASN A 149 25.50 5.60 -11.20
N PHE A 150 24.63 5.09 -10.31
CA PHE A 150 23.67 5.90 -9.58
C PHE A 150 24.33 6.69 -8.46
N LYS A 151 23.92 7.96 -8.29
CA LYS A 151 24.38 8.84 -7.22
C LYS A 151 23.18 9.40 -6.47
N GLY A 152 23.26 9.42 -5.14
CA GLY A 152 22.21 9.96 -4.27
C GLY A 152 21.62 8.91 -3.34
N TYR A 153 20.53 9.28 -2.68
CA TYR A 153 19.90 8.43 -1.66
C TYR A 153 19.04 7.32 -2.24
N GLY A 154 18.50 7.45 -3.45
CA GLY A 154 17.78 6.35 -4.13
C GLY A 154 16.48 5.87 -3.45
N TRP A 155 16.02 6.56 -2.40
CA TRP A 155 14.85 6.16 -1.60
C TRP A 155 13.54 6.22 -2.39
N GLY A 156 13.48 7.00 -3.47
CA GLY A 156 12.35 7.00 -4.40
C GLY A 156 12.54 6.00 -5.54
N GLU A 157 13.76 5.96 -6.08
CA GLU A 157 14.12 5.18 -7.25
C GLU A 157 14.09 3.68 -6.98
N ALA A 158 14.55 3.22 -5.80
CA ALA A 158 14.58 1.80 -5.49
C ALA A 158 13.17 1.18 -5.39
N PRO A 159 12.20 1.75 -4.62
CA PRO A 159 10.81 1.29 -4.63
C PRO A 159 10.17 1.35 -6.03
N TYR A 160 10.42 2.42 -6.79
CA TYR A 160 9.90 2.55 -8.15
C TYR A 160 10.39 1.40 -9.05
N LYS A 161 11.71 1.17 -9.09
CA LYS A 161 12.31 0.15 -9.96
C LYS A 161 11.85 -1.26 -9.57
N ILE A 162 11.81 -1.59 -8.28
CA ILE A 162 11.35 -2.94 -7.88
C ILE A 162 9.86 -3.13 -8.19
N ALA A 163 9.00 -2.13 -7.96
CA ALA A 163 7.58 -2.21 -8.32
C ALA A 163 7.38 -2.34 -9.84
N GLN A 164 8.19 -1.63 -10.65
CA GLN A 164 8.20 -1.76 -12.11
C GLN A 164 8.58 -3.18 -12.55
N ILE A 165 9.67 -3.72 -12.00
CA ILE A 165 10.14 -5.07 -12.31
C ILE A 165 9.07 -6.11 -11.95
N LEU A 166 8.49 -6.01 -10.75
CA LEU A 166 7.43 -6.91 -10.30
C LEU A 166 6.19 -6.83 -11.20
N ASN A 167 5.76 -5.61 -11.59
CA ASN A 167 4.64 -5.43 -12.51
C ASN A 167 4.88 -6.10 -13.87
N ASN A 168 6.09 -5.98 -14.42
CA ASN A 168 6.45 -6.64 -15.67
C ASN A 168 6.43 -8.18 -15.53
N GLU A 169 6.92 -8.71 -14.41
CA GLU A 169 6.92 -10.16 -14.16
C GLU A 169 5.53 -10.72 -13.92
N LEU A 170 4.65 -9.98 -13.21
CA LEU A 170 3.24 -10.33 -13.03
C LEU A 170 2.50 -10.36 -14.38
N GLU A 171 2.77 -9.38 -15.24
CA GLU A 171 2.18 -9.30 -16.57
C GLU A 171 2.59 -10.47 -17.47
N LYS A 172 3.88 -10.83 -17.50
CA LYS A 172 4.37 -12.00 -18.26
C LYS A 172 3.71 -13.31 -17.85
N GLN A 173 3.27 -13.41 -16.59
CA GLN A 173 2.60 -14.58 -16.04
C GLN A 173 1.07 -14.50 -16.10
N ASN A 174 0.50 -13.46 -16.74
CA ASN A 174 -0.93 -13.21 -16.83
C ASN A 174 -1.62 -13.17 -15.46
N ILE A 175 -0.95 -12.56 -14.48
CA ILE A 175 -1.53 -12.31 -13.15
C ILE A 175 -2.15 -10.92 -13.17
N ASP A 176 -3.36 -10.76 -12.62
CA ASP A 176 -4.13 -9.51 -12.69
C ASP A 176 -3.65 -8.45 -11.69
N GLU A 177 -3.08 -8.88 -10.56
CA GLU A 177 -2.55 -7.98 -9.56
C GLU A 177 -1.37 -7.16 -10.08
N ARG A 178 -1.26 -5.92 -9.59
CA ARG A 178 -0.11 -5.02 -9.80
C ARG A 178 0.33 -4.42 -8.47
N CYS A 179 1.61 -4.08 -8.39
CA CYS A 179 2.20 -3.24 -7.36
C CYS A 179 1.76 -1.78 -7.57
N TYR A 180 1.17 -1.22 -6.52
CA TYR A 180 0.87 0.19 -6.36
C TYR A 180 1.66 0.72 -5.17
N LEU A 181 2.30 1.87 -5.34
CA LEU A 181 3.10 2.48 -4.29
C LEU A 181 2.28 3.53 -3.54
N ILE A 182 2.54 3.66 -2.25
CA ILE A 182 1.84 4.57 -1.33
C ILE A 182 2.88 5.21 -0.43
N ASN A 183 2.77 6.53 -0.25
CA ASN A 183 3.76 7.33 0.47
C ASN A 183 5.19 7.19 -0.11
N GLY A 184 6.17 7.95 0.36
CA GLY A 184 7.54 7.87 -0.16
C GLY A 184 8.57 8.15 0.91
N GLY A 185 9.84 7.87 0.59
CA GLY A 185 10.93 7.95 1.56
C GLY A 185 10.69 7.01 2.74
N ASN A 186 10.88 7.53 3.94
CA ASN A 186 10.64 6.78 5.17
C ASN A 186 9.13 6.67 5.37
N ASP A 187 8.64 5.45 5.65
CA ASP A 187 7.22 5.07 5.67
C ASP A 187 6.56 4.75 4.31
N GLY A 188 7.35 4.47 3.28
CA GLY A 188 6.82 3.92 2.03
C GLY A 188 6.06 2.60 2.24
N ARG A 189 5.05 2.35 1.39
CA ARG A 189 4.25 1.12 1.38
C ARG A 189 4.01 0.63 -0.04
N LEU A 190 3.72 -0.66 -0.15
CA LEU A 190 3.38 -1.33 -1.39
C LEU A 190 2.07 -2.10 -1.22
N ALA A 191 1.16 -1.91 -2.18
CA ALA A 191 -0.08 -2.65 -2.26
C ALA A 191 -0.15 -3.55 -3.51
N LEU A 192 -0.64 -4.78 -3.36
CA LEU A 192 -0.90 -5.74 -4.43
C LEU A 192 -2.41 -5.81 -4.71
N LEU A 193 -2.84 -5.19 -5.80
CA LEU A 193 -4.27 -5.02 -6.11
C LEU A 193 -4.55 -5.39 -7.57
N THR A 194 -5.72 -5.95 -7.85
CA THR A 194 -6.22 -5.99 -9.24
C THR A 194 -6.60 -4.59 -9.69
N HIS A 195 -6.78 -4.40 -11.00
CA HIS A 195 -7.20 -3.10 -11.55
C HIS A 195 -8.49 -2.57 -10.89
N ASP A 196 -9.53 -3.39 -10.79
CA ASP A 196 -10.82 -2.95 -10.24
C ASP A 196 -10.74 -2.63 -8.75
N GLN A 197 -9.95 -3.41 -7.99
CA GLN A 197 -9.69 -3.14 -6.58
C GLN A 197 -8.98 -1.79 -6.40
N TYR A 198 -7.95 -1.54 -7.22
CA TYR A 198 -7.26 -0.26 -7.25
C TYR A 198 -8.22 0.89 -7.59
N GLN A 199 -9.05 0.77 -8.62
CA GLN A 199 -9.99 1.83 -9.02
C GLN A 199 -10.97 2.18 -7.90
N LEU A 200 -11.51 1.17 -7.21
CA LEU A 200 -12.39 1.38 -6.07
C LEU A 200 -11.67 2.12 -4.93
N ILE A 201 -10.48 1.68 -4.56
CA ILE A 201 -9.68 2.30 -3.50
C ILE A 201 -9.27 3.73 -3.89
N TYR A 202 -8.76 3.93 -5.10
CA TYR A 202 -8.26 5.21 -5.61
C TYR A 202 -9.35 6.30 -5.65
N LYS A 203 -10.60 5.90 -5.95
CA LYS A 203 -11.77 6.78 -5.92
C LYS A 203 -12.26 7.08 -4.50
N THR A 204 -12.06 6.13 -3.58
CA THR A 204 -12.56 6.22 -2.20
C THR A 204 -11.63 7.07 -1.34
N TYR A 205 -10.32 6.88 -1.48
CA TYR A 205 -9.30 7.61 -0.73
C TYR A 205 -8.87 8.87 -1.47
N THR A 206 -8.85 9.99 -0.76
CA THR A 206 -8.65 11.32 -1.37
C THR A 206 -7.24 11.87 -1.19
N ASP A 207 -6.55 11.50 -0.11
CA ASP A 207 -5.16 11.91 0.10
C ASP A 207 -4.22 11.09 -0.77
N LYS A 208 -3.51 11.77 -1.67
CA LYS A 208 -2.56 11.14 -2.58
C LYS A 208 -1.34 10.54 -1.88
N LYS A 209 -0.96 11.06 -0.71
CA LYS A 209 0.17 10.53 0.04
C LYS A 209 -0.13 9.16 0.64
N TRP A 210 -1.40 8.94 0.99
CA TRP A 210 -1.82 7.80 1.79
C TRP A 210 -2.69 6.79 1.04
N LYS A 211 -2.92 7.02 -0.25
CA LYS A 211 -3.61 6.08 -1.13
C LYS A 211 -2.66 5.40 -2.11
N PRO A 212 -3.02 4.20 -2.62
CA PRO A 212 -2.27 3.56 -3.69
C PRO A 212 -2.26 4.41 -4.96
N LEU A 213 -1.08 4.58 -5.54
CA LEU A 213 -0.88 5.26 -6.81
C LEU A 213 -0.22 4.29 -7.81
N GLN A 214 -0.53 4.46 -9.09
CA GLN A 214 0.26 3.79 -10.14
C GLN A 214 1.69 4.29 -10.08
N ILE A 215 2.67 3.43 -10.37
CA ILE A 215 4.10 3.75 -10.17
C ILE A 215 4.56 5.07 -10.83
N ASN A 216 4.02 5.42 -12.00
CA ASN A 216 4.36 6.67 -12.69
C ASN A 216 3.66 7.90 -12.09
N GLU A 217 2.43 7.75 -11.61
CA GLU A 217 1.75 8.82 -10.86
C GLU A 217 2.46 9.05 -9.52
N TRP A 218 2.84 7.97 -8.85
CA TRP A 218 3.61 7.98 -7.62
C TRP A 218 4.94 8.69 -7.80
N ALA A 219 5.73 8.31 -8.81
CA ALA A 219 7.02 8.94 -9.07
C ALA A 219 6.90 10.45 -9.28
N LYS A 220 5.83 10.89 -9.96
CA LYS A 220 5.54 12.32 -10.14
C LYS A 220 5.14 13.03 -8.83
N GLU A 221 4.37 12.38 -7.97
CA GLU A 221 3.91 12.96 -6.70
C GLU A 221 5.06 13.13 -5.69
N PHE A 222 6.10 12.28 -5.78
CA PHE A 222 7.25 12.27 -4.87
C PHE A 222 8.56 12.70 -5.53
N ASP A 223 8.49 13.38 -6.69
CA ASP A 223 9.64 13.95 -7.41
C ASP A 223 10.78 12.94 -7.69
N VAL A 224 10.42 11.69 -8.01
CA VAL A 224 11.36 10.60 -8.30
C VAL A 224 11.83 10.66 -9.75
N THR A 225 13.13 10.54 -9.98
CA THR A 225 13.71 10.54 -11.32
C THR A 225 13.74 9.12 -11.89
N ILE A 226 12.99 8.86 -12.96
CA ILE A 226 12.76 7.50 -13.52
C ILE A 226 13.67 7.12 -14.69
#